data_AF-A0A3B9MYE6-F1
#
_entry.id   AF-A0A3B9MYE6-F1
#
_cell.length_a   1.000
_cell.length_b   1.000
_cell.length_c   1.000
_cell.angle_alpha   90.00
_cell.angle_beta   90.00
_cell.angle_gamma   90.00
#
_symmetry.space_group_name_H-M   'P 1'
#
loop_
_entity.id
_entity.type
_entity.pdbx_description
1 polymer ?
#
loop_
_entity_poly.entity_id
_entity_poly.type
_entity_poly.pdbx_seq_one_letter_code
_entity_poly.pdbx_strand_id
1 'polypeptide(L)'
;MTYFTDVKEKRDLISKYRRLSLLYHPDKGGVLEKMQAINEEYNMLKHNFGKFPSDLRNVRVGNYVYVNSSTCLVTEVEEKLFVAKSLETNRVAMFAKDTGYGVFNFKIRAYAN
;
A
#
# COMPACT_ATOMS: atom_id res chain seq x y z
N MET A 1 -0.60 -4.84 4.15
CA MET A 1 0.11 -3.80 4.94
C MET A 1 -0.30 -3.90 6.40
N THR A 2 0.65 -3.96 7.33
CA THR A 2 0.37 -4.24 8.75
C THR A 2 0.57 -3.00 9.62
N TYR A 3 1.67 -2.27 9.43
CA TYR A 3 2.01 -1.12 10.30
C TYR A 3 1.57 0.24 9.73
N PHE A 4 1.39 0.34 8.41
CA PHE A 4 1.17 1.61 7.71
C PHE A 4 -0.25 1.80 7.16
N THR A 5 -1.27 1.34 7.88
CA THR A 5 -2.69 1.28 7.45
C THR A 5 -3.34 2.59 6.98
N ASP A 6 -2.92 3.74 7.50
CA ASP A 6 -3.61 5.04 7.35
C ASP A 6 -2.72 6.11 6.72
N VAL A 7 -1.80 5.68 5.87
CA VAL A 7 -0.89 6.57 5.15
C VAL A 7 -1.57 7.01 3.86
N LYS A 8 -1.84 8.31 3.71
CA LYS A 8 -2.41 8.89 2.49
C LYS A 8 -1.35 9.54 1.61
N GLU A 9 -0.31 10.10 2.22
CA GLU A 9 0.76 10.78 1.52
C GLU A 9 2.14 10.42 2.10
N LYS A 10 3.19 10.70 1.33
CA LYS A 10 4.58 10.40 1.72
C LYS A 10 4.99 11.03 3.07
N ARG A 11 4.43 12.20 3.40
CA ARG A 11 4.65 12.85 4.71
C ARG A 11 4.11 12.02 5.88
N ASP A 12 2.94 11.40 5.69
CA ASP A 12 2.32 10.55 6.70
C ASP A 12 3.16 9.29 6.92
N LEU A 13 3.72 8.75 5.84
CA LEU A 13 4.60 7.58 5.89
C LEU A 13 5.82 7.86 6.78
N ILE A 14 6.49 8.99 6.54
CA ILE A 14 7.68 9.40 7.30
C ILE A 14 7.31 9.67 8.77
N SER A 15 6.22 10.39 9.01
CA SER A 15 5.76 10.72 10.36
C SER A 15 5.42 9.47 11.17
N LYS A 16 4.65 8.55 10.57
CA LYS A 16 4.24 7.28 11.20
C LYS A 16 5.44 6.38 11.45
N TYR A 17 6.39 6.31 10.50
CA TYR A 17 7.64 5.57 10.69
C TYR A 17 8.46 6.09 11.87
N ARG A 18 8.65 7.42 11.98
CA ARG A 18 9.38 8.03 13.12
C ARG A 18 8.72 7.67 14.46
N ARG A 19 7.40 7.77 14.53
CA ARG A 19 6.63 7.41 15.73
C ARG A 19 6.79 5.93 16.10
N LEU A 20 6.65 5.04 15.12
CA LEU A 20 6.80 3.60 15.32
C LEU A 20 8.24 3.22 15.71
N SER A 21 9.23 3.83 15.06
CA SER A 21 10.65 3.64 15.36
C SER A 21 10.96 4.01 16.80
N LEU A 22 10.46 5.15 17.28
CA LEU A 22 10.66 5.58 18.67
C LEU A 22 10.02 4.63 19.69
N LEU A 23 8.90 4.01 19.35
CA LEU A 23 8.15 3.10 20.22
C LEU A 23 8.77 1.70 20.28
N TYR A 24 9.26 1.20 19.14
CA TYR A 24 9.73 -0.18 19.00
C TYR A 24 11.26 -0.31 18.88
N HIS A 25 12.01 0.77 19.07
CA HIS A 25 13.47 0.72 19.02
C HIS A 25 14.03 -0.25 20.08
N PRO A 26 14.93 -1.18 19.73
CA PRO A 26 15.56 -2.10 20.69
C PRO A 26 16.22 -1.38 21.87
N ASP A 27 16.98 -0.30 21.60
CA ASP A 27 17.63 0.50 22.64
C ASP A 27 16.65 1.21 23.60
N LYS A 28 15.35 1.21 23.27
CA LYS A 28 14.28 1.76 24.12
C LYS A 28 13.39 0.67 24.72
N GLY A 29 13.84 -0.59 24.70
CA GLY A 29 13.10 -1.75 25.20
C GLY A 29 12.06 -2.31 24.22
N GLY A 30 12.14 -1.92 22.94
CA GLY A 30 11.27 -2.43 21.88
C GLY A 30 11.68 -3.81 21.36
N VAL A 31 10.75 -4.51 20.72
CA VAL A 31 10.98 -5.84 20.15
C VAL A 31 11.70 -5.72 18.80
N LEU A 32 12.90 -6.31 18.68
CA LEU A 32 13.73 -6.25 17.47
C LEU A 32 12.99 -6.71 16.21
N GLU A 33 12.29 -7.85 16.28
CA GLU A 33 11.52 -8.41 15.15
C GLU A 33 10.46 -7.42 14.63
N LYS A 34 9.78 -6.71 15.54
CA LYS A 34 8.80 -5.69 15.15
C LYS A 34 9.48 -4.51 14.46
N MET A 35 10.61 -4.05 14.98
CA MET A 35 11.37 -2.95 14.37
C MET A 35 11.89 -3.33 12.97
N GLN A 36 12.38 -4.55 12.79
CA GLN A 36 12.79 -5.08 11.49
C GLN A 36 11.62 -5.09 10.49
N ALA A 37 10.47 -5.64 10.89
CA ALA A 37 9.27 -5.65 10.04
C ALA A 37 8.79 -4.24 9.67
N ILE A 38 8.83 -3.29 10.60
CA ILE A 38 8.51 -1.87 10.34
C ILE A 38 9.48 -1.26 9.32
N ASN A 39 10.78 -1.55 9.43
CA ASN A 39 11.79 -1.05 8.51
C ASN A 39 11.60 -1.60 7.09
N GLU A 40 11.33 -2.89 6.98
CA GLU A 40 11.07 -3.55 5.69
C GLU A 40 9.84 -2.95 5.00
N GLU A 41 8.70 -2.87 5.71
CA GLU A 41 7.47 -2.30 5.15
C GLU A 41 7.67 -0.82 4.77
N TYR A 42 8.37 -0.04 5.59
CA TYR A 42 8.70 1.36 5.29
C TYR A 42 9.56 1.49 4.03
N ASN A 43 10.60 0.67 3.88
CA ASN A 43 11.49 0.72 2.72
C ASN A 43 10.72 0.37 1.44
N MET A 44 9.88 -0.67 1.46
CA MET A 44 9.02 -1.02 0.32
C MET A 44 8.12 0.15 -0.10
N LEU A 45 7.45 0.78 0.87
CA LEU A 45 6.56 1.91 0.61
C LEU A 45 7.33 3.14 0.12
N LYS A 46 8.45 3.49 0.75
CA LYS A 46 9.23 4.71 0.47
C LYS A 46 9.62 4.85 -1.01
N HIS A 47 9.90 3.75 -1.70
CA HIS A 47 10.32 3.76 -3.11
C HIS A 47 9.15 3.89 -4.10
N ASN A 48 7.98 3.36 -3.74
CA ASN A 48 6.83 3.21 -4.63
C ASN A 48 5.70 4.20 -4.34
N PHE A 49 5.73 4.85 -3.17
CA PHE A 49 4.63 5.68 -2.68
C PHE A 49 4.27 6.78 -3.67
N GLY A 50 3.00 6.80 -4.09
CA GLY A 50 2.46 7.84 -4.97
C GLY A 50 2.86 7.73 -6.44
N LYS A 51 3.55 6.65 -6.83
CA LYS A 51 3.85 6.38 -8.24
C LYS A 51 2.73 5.55 -8.87
N PHE A 52 2.35 5.90 -10.10
CA PHE A 52 1.50 5.05 -10.92
C PHE A 52 2.37 4.00 -11.64
N PRO A 53 1.97 2.73 -11.67
CA PRO A 53 2.65 1.72 -12.48
C PRO A 53 2.33 1.98 -13.95
N SER A 54 3.18 1.48 -14.86
CA SER A 54 2.91 1.51 -16.30
C SER A 54 1.86 0.48 -16.72
N ASP A 55 1.77 -0.64 -15.99
CA ASP A 55 0.84 -1.75 -16.23
C ASP A 55 0.45 -2.35 -14.87
N LEU A 56 -0.80 -2.82 -14.76
CA LEU A 56 -1.30 -3.53 -13.58
C LEU A 56 -0.50 -4.80 -13.26
N ARG A 57 0.12 -5.44 -14.24
CA ARG A 57 1.02 -6.58 -14.03
C ARG A 57 2.26 -6.22 -13.21
N ASN A 58 2.72 -4.97 -13.33
CA ASN A 58 3.92 -4.45 -12.66
C ASN A 58 3.60 -3.66 -11.39
N VAL A 59 2.37 -3.75 -10.90
CA VAL A 59 1.93 -3.05 -9.68
C VAL A 59 2.76 -3.50 -8.46
N ARG A 60 3.15 -2.55 -7.63
CA ARG A 60 3.86 -2.77 -6.37
C ARG A 60 3.13 -2.12 -5.20
N VAL A 61 3.34 -2.65 -3.99
CA VAL A 61 2.85 -2.03 -2.76
C VAL A 61 3.38 -0.60 -2.66
N GLY A 62 2.49 0.35 -2.36
CA GLY A 62 2.78 1.78 -2.36
C GLY A 62 2.37 2.51 -3.64
N ASN A 63 2.12 1.80 -4.75
CA ASN A 63 1.67 2.44 -5.98
C ASN A 63 0.25 3.01 -5.87
N TYR A 64 -0.04 3.99 -6.72
CA TYR A 64 -1.38 4.46 -6.96
C TYR A 64 -1.96 3.80 -8.20
N VAL A 65 -3.24 3.50 -8.13
CA VAL A 65 -4.06 3.01 -9.25
C VAL A 65 -5.38 3.77 -9.24
N TYR A 66 -6.02 3.88 -10.40
CA TYR A 66 -7.38 4.38 -10.46
C TYR A 66 -8.35 3.22 -10.35
N VAL A 67 -9.41 3.39 -9.56
CA VAL A 67 -10.57 2.50 -9.54
C VAL A 67 -11.79 3.35 -9.81
N ASN A 68 -12.43 3.17 -10.98
CA ASN A 68 -13.57 4.00 -11.42
C ASN A 68 -13.31 5.51 -11.23
N SER A 69 -12.16 6.00 -11.71
CA SER A 69 -11.70 7.40 -11.60
C SER A 69 -11.28 7.87 -10.20
N SER A 70 -11.40 7.06 -9.16
CA SER A 70 -10.91 7.40 -7.81
C SER A 70 -9.49 6.87 -7.59
N THR A 71 -8.62 7.69 -7.00
CA THR A 71 -7.25 7.30 -6.64
C THR A 71 -7.24 6.35 -5.45
N CYS A 72 -6.61 5.19 -5.63
CA CYS A 72 -6.48 4.15 -4.63
C CYS A 72 -5.01 3.78 -4.42
N LEU A 73 -4.64 3.50 -3.18
CA LEU A 73 -3.32 3.03 -2.78
C LEU A 73 -3.28 1.50 -2.83
N VAL A 74 -2.27 0.94 -3.49
CA VAL A 74 -2.02 -0.51 -3.50
C VAL A 74 -1.38 -0.92 -2.18
N THR A 75 -2.07 -1.77 -1.43
CA THR A 75 -1.67 -2.19 -0.08
C THR A 75 -1.07 -3.59 -0.04
N GLU A 76 -1.45 -4.45 -0.99
CA GLU A 76 -0.98 -5.84 -1.09
C GLU A 76 -0.89 -6.25 -2.55
N VAL A 77 0.09 -7.08 -2.88
CA VAL A 77 0.33 -7.58 -4.23
C VAL A 77 0.68 -9.06 -4.13
N GLU A 78 -0.08 -9.88 -4.85
CA GLU A 78 0.19 -11.30 -5.05
C GLU A 78 0.63 -11.53 -6.49
N GLU A 79 0.78 -12.78 -6.92
CA GLU A 79 1.22 -13.11 -8.29
C GLU A 79 0.24 -12.56 -9.34
N LYS A 80 -1.06 -12.90 -9.23
CA LYS A 80 -2.12 -12.56 -10.20
C LYS A 80 -3.07 -11.46 -9.74
N LEU A 81 -2.99 -11.09 -8.47
CA LEU A 81 -3.96 -10.22 -7.80
C LEU A 81 -3.24 -9.06 -7.11
N PHE A 82 -3.98 -8.00 -6.84
CA PHE A 82 -3.55 -6.95 -5.93
C PHE A 82 -4.74 -6.37 -5.17
N VAL A 83 -4.46 -5.76 -4.04
CA VAL A 83 -5.44 -5.12 -3.18
C VAL A 83 -5.20 -3.62 -3.20
N ALA A 84 -6.27 -2.85 -3.44
CA ALA A 84 -6.23 -1.40 -3.41
C ALA A 84 -7.22 -0.84 -2.38
N LYS A 85 -6.76 0.18 -1.65
CA LYS A 85 -7.52 0.93 -0.66
C LYS A 85 -7.85 2.33 -1.17
N SER A 86 -9.12 2.70 -1.12
CA SER A 86 -9.58 4.06 -1.46
C SER A 86 -9.02 5.08 -0.47
N LEU A 87 -8.41 6.16 -0.96
CA LEU A 87 -7.89 7.25 -0.14
C LEU A 87 -8.99 8.12 0.50
N GLU A 88 -10.20 8.09 -0.10
CA GLU A 88 -11.37 8.83 0.36
C GLU A 88 -12.17 8.04 1.39
N THR A 89 -12.57 6.81 1.03
CA THR A 89 -13.53 6.02 1.83
C THR A 89 -12.87 4.97 2.72
N ASN A 90 -11.55 4.78 2.61
CA ASN A 90 -10.78 3.70 3.25
C ASN A 90 -11.27 2.27 2.91
N ARG A 91 -12.23 2.11 2.00
CA ARG A 91 -12.69 0.80 1.51
C ARG A 91 -11.57 0.09 0.76
N VAL A 92 -11.56 -1.22 0.88
CA VAL A 92 -10.55 -2.09 0.28
C VAL A 92 -11.23 -3.01 -0.73
N ALA A 93 -10.58 -3.22 -1.87
CA ALA A 93 -11.05 -4.16 -2.89
C ALA A 93 -9.86 -4.88 -3.54
N MET A 94 -10.12 -6.10 -4.01
CA MET A 94 -9.14 -6.95 -4.68
C MET A 94 -9.40 -6.95 -6.18
N PHE A 95 -8.33 -6.88 -6.97
CA PHE A 95 -8.39 -6.76 -8.43
C PHE A 95 -7.45 -7.76 -9.11
N ALA A 96 -7.88 -8.27 -10.25
CA ALA A 96 -7.03 -9.10 -11.11
C ALA A 96 -6.03 -8.22 -11.88
N LYS A 97 -4.76 -8.62 -11.92
CA LYS A 97 -3.73 -7.87 -12.65
C LYS A 97 -3.92 -7.90 -14.17
N ASP A 98 -4.46 -8.99 -14.71
CA ASP A 98 -4.62 -9.15 -16.15
C ASP A 98 -5.74 -8.29 -16.74
N THR A 99 -6.84 -8.13 -16.00
CA THR A 99 -8.04 -7.46 -16.53
C THR A 99 -8.37 -6.15 -15.82
N GLY A 100 -7.87 -5.98 -14.60
CA GLY A 100 -8.18 -4.89 -13.69
C GLY A 100 -9.54 -5.01 -13.00
N TYR A 101 -10.37 -6.01 -13.30
CA TYR A 101 -11.68 -6.14 -12.66
C TYR A 101 -11.59 -6.56 -11.19
N GLY A 102 -12.53 -6.06 -10.39
CA GLY A 102 -12.68 -6.48 -9.01
C GLY A 102 -13.07 -7.96 -8.92
N VAL A 103 -12.35 -8.73 -8.10
CA VAL A 103 -12.52 -10.18 -7.95
C VAL A 103 -13.93 -10.55 -7.47
N PHE A 104 -14.49 -9.76 -6.55
CA PHE A 104 -15.81 -9.97 -5.97
C PHE A 104 -16.87 -8.98 -6.49
N ASN A 105 -16.47 -8.03 -7.34
CA ASN A 105 -17.35 -7.00 -7.87
C ASN A 105 -16.88 -6.54 -9.25
N PHE A 106 -17.46 -7.11 -10.29
CA PHE A 106 -17.12 -6.77 -11.68
C PHE A 106 -17.56 -5.35 -12.11
N LYS A 107 -18.31 -4.61 -11.27
CA LYS A 107 -18.68 -3.22 -11.55
C LYS A 107 -17.55 -2.23 -11.27
N ILE A 108 -16.50 -2.66 -10.58
CA ILE A 108 -15.32 -1.84 -10.33
C ILE A 108 -14.16 -2.36 -11.16
N ARG A 109 -13.43 -1.44 -11.79
CA ARG A 109 -12.25 -1.75 -12.58
C ARG A 109 -11.10 -0.83 -12.20
N ALA A 110 -9.98 -1.45 -11.88
CA ALA A 110 -8.70 -0.80 -11.68
C ALA A 110 -7.97 -0.61 -13.02
N TYR A 111 -7.23 0.48 -13.16
CA TYR A 111 -6.35 0.72 -14.30
C TYR A 111 -5.13 1.56 -13.90
N ALA A 112 -4.04 1.34 -14.62
CA ALA A 112 -2.85 2.17 -14.61
C ALA A 112 -3.10 3.45 -15.43
N ASN A 113 -2.31 4.50 -15.19
CA ASN A 113 -2.40 5.77 -15.91
C ASN A 113 -2.04 5.63 -17.38
#